data_AF-V8CCW6-F1
#
_entry.id   AF-V8CCW6-F1
#
_cell.length_a   1.000
_cell.length_b   1.000
_cell.length_c   1.000
_cell.angle_alpha   90.00
_cell.angle_beta   90.00
_cell.angle_gamma   90.00
#
_symmetry.space_group_name_H-M   'P 1'
#
loop_
_entity.id
_entity.type
_entity.pdbx_description
1 polymer ?
#
loop_
_entity_poly.entity_id
_entity_poly.type
_entity_poly.pdbx_seq_one_letter_code
_entity_poly.pdbx_strand_id
1 'polypeptide(L)'
;MLEITIKDILLLLITIFASFWIARKIFIQSATVQIEFSMTQKIENYLDCVANKKSEQNDIMLAKYKILTALDLYYKYYKRRYLNKKIVDENNAMYKEIIDDNMDIIKENKEIFNNIYEYIKQKSFNLKKGG
;
A
#
# COMPACT_ATOMS: atom_id res chain seq x y z
N MET A 1 -7.12 2.57 -51.79
CA MET A 1 -5.97 2.32 -50.89
C MET A 1 -5.93 3.48 -49.92
N LEU A 2 -5.99 3.24 -48.60
CA LEU A 2 -5.90 4.32 -47.61
C LEU A 2 -4.42 4.73 -47.52
N GLU A 3 -4.07 5.94 -47.94
CA GLU A 3 -2.72 6.49 -47.71
C GLU A 3 -2.62 6.91 -46.25
N ILE A 4 -1.93 6.11 -45.44
CA ILE A 4 -1.59 6.48 -44.06
C ILE A 4 -0.39 7.42 -44.14
N THR A 5 -0.57 8.65 -43.68
CA THR A 5 0.51 9.63 -43.63
C THR A 5 1.30 9.50 -42.33
N ILE A 6 2.53 10.02 -42.32
CA ILE A 6 3.34 10.12 -41.10
C ILE A 6 2.60 10.89 -39.99
N LYS A 7 1.77 11.87 -40.35
CA LYS A 7 0.95 12.63 -39.39
C LYS A 7 -0.10 11.75 -38.71
N ASP A 8 -0.71 10.82 -39.45
CA ASP A 8 -1.70 9.89 -38.90
C ASP A 8 -1.06 8.90 -37.92
N ILE A 9 0.15 8.42 -38.22
CA ILE A 9 0.93 7.56 -37.33
C ILE A 9 1.29 8.30 -36.04
N LEU A 10 1.76 9.55 -36.14
CA LEU A 10 2.10 10.37 -34.97
C LEU A 10 0.88 10.66 -34.10
N LEU A 11 -0.26 10.99 -34.70
CA LEU A 11 -1.51 11.22 -33.97
C LEU A 11 -1.98 9.95 -33.24
N LEU A 12 -1.86 8.79 -33.88
CA LEU A 12 -2.19 7.50 -33.27
C LEU A 12 -1.30 7.22 -32.05
N LEU A 13 0.02 7.44 -32.19
CA LEU A 13 0.96 7.25 -31.08
C LEU A 13 0.68 8.19 -29.90
N ILE A 14 0.38 9.46 -30.17
CA ILE A 14 -0.02 10.44 -29.14
C ILE A 14 -1.29 9.97 -28.44
N THR A 15 -2.28 9.49 -29.19
CA THR A 15 -3.56 9.01 -28.64
C THR A 15 -3.38 7.79 -27.75
N ILE A 16 -2.59 6.80 -28.19
CA ILE A 16 -2.27 5.61 -27.39
C ILE A 16 -1.54 6.01 -26.10
N PHE A 17 -0.54 6.89 -26.21
CA PHE A 17 0.24 7.34 -25.07
C PHE A 17 -0.62 8.11 -24.06
N ALA A 18 -1.42 9.08 -24.52
CA ALA A 18 -2.34 9.83 -23.67
C ALA A 18 -3.33 8.91 -22.95
N SER A 19 -3.91 7.95 -23.67
CA SER A 19 -4.86 6.97 -23.12
C SER A 19 -4.20 6.11 -22.03
N PHE A 20 -2.96 5.64 -22.26
CA PHE A 20 -2.18 4.90 -21.27
C PHE A 20 -1.92 5.73 -20.00
N TRP A 21 -1.57 7.01 -20.14
CA TRP A 21 -1.35 7.89 -18.99
C TRP A 21 -2.61 8.14 -18.17
N ILE A 22 -3.74 8.35 -18.85
CA ILE A 22 -5.04 8.54 -18.19
C ILE A 22 -5.44 7.25 -17.46
N ALA A 23 -5.37 6.10 -18.13
CA ALA A 23 -5.66 4.80 -17.53
C ALA A 23 -4.78 4.51 -16.30
N ARG A 24 -3.48 4.82 -16.39
CA ARG A 24 -2.54 4.70 -15.28
C ARG A 24 -2.94 5.60 -14.10
N LYS A 25 -3.32 6.87 -14.36
CA LYS A 25 -3.73 7.81 -13.31
C LYS A 25 -4.98 7.32 -12.58
N ILE A 26 -5.99 6.87 -13.33
CA ILE A 26 -7.23 6.30 -12.77
C ILE A 26 -6.92 5.04 -11.95
N PHE A 27 -6.08 4.15 -12.47
CA PHE A 27 -5.67 2.93 -11.75
C PHE A 27 -5.00 3.26 -10.42
N ILE A 28 -4.03 4.19 -10.40
CA ILE A 28 -3.33 4.61 -9.18
C ILE A 28 -4.33 5.17 -8.16
N GLN A 29 -5.25 6.03 -8.60
CA GLN A 29 -6.24 6.64 -7.72
C GLN A 29 -7.20 5.59 -7.14
N SER A 30 -7.72 4.69 -7.98
CA SER A 30 -8.63 3.62 -7.57
C SER A 30 -7.95 2.64 -6.61
N ALA A 31 -6.75 2.17 -6.93
CA ALA A 31 -5.99 1.26 -6.08
C ALA A 31 -5.70 1.88 -4.70
N THR A 32 -5.39 3.18 -4.66
CA THR A 32 -5.16 3.89 -3.39
C THR A 32 -6.41 3.89 -2.53
N VAL A 33 -7.55 4.34 -3.08
CA VAL A 33 -8.83 4.41 -2.35
C VAL A 33 -9.26 3.04 -1.84
N GLN A 34 -9.11 1.98 -2.65
CA GLN A 34 -9.46 0.62 -2.23
C GLN A 34 -8.63 0.14 -1.03
N ILE A 35 -7.34 0.48 -0.99
CA ILE A 35 -6.47 0.09 0.12
C ILE A 35 -6.80 0.89 1.37
N GLU A 36 -7.03 2.20 1.25
CA GLU A 36 -7.43 3.05 2.39
C GLU A 36 -8.73 2.56 3.01
N PHE A 37 -9.73 2.28 2.17
CA PHE A 37 -10.99 1.73 2.62
C PHE A 37 -10.79 0.37 3.32
N SER A 38 -10.02 -0.53 2.69
CA SER A 38 -9.72 -1.84 3.29
C SER A 38 -8.96 -1.74 4.61
N MET A 39 -8.06 -0.77 4.76
CA MET A 39 -7.29 -0.54 5.96
C MET A 39 -8.18 0.02 7.08
N THR A 40 -9.01 1.01 6.76
CA THR A 40 -9.99 1.62 7.68
C THR A 40 -10.92 0.55 8.26
N GLN A 41 -11.52 -0.29 7.40
CA GLN A 41 -12.41 -1.37 7.85
C GLN A 41 -11.72 -2.37 8.79
N LYS A 42 -10.44 -2.65 8.57
CA LYS A 42 -9.69 -3.60 9.41
C LYS A 42 -9.30 -2.98 10.75
N ILE A 43 -8.99 -1.68 10.76
CA ILE A 43 -8.74 -0.93 11.99
C ILE A 43 -10.04 -0.84 12.81
N GLU A 44 -11.17 -0.50 12.18
CA GLU A 44 -12.49 -0.48 12.84
C GLU A 44 -12.81 -1.84 13.47
N ASN A 45 -12.65 -2.92 12.71
CA ASN A 45 -12.86 -4.28 13.23
C ASN A 45 -11.94 -4.61 14.42
N TYR A 46 -10.67 -4.22 14.36
CA TYR A 46 -9.77 -4.40 15.49
C TYR A 46 -10.21 -3.60 16.72
N LEU A 47 -10.61 -2.34 16.54
CA LEU A 47 -11.10 -1.50 17.63
C LEU A 47 -12.38 -2.09 18.24
N ASP A 48 -13.28 -2.64 17.43
CA ASP A 48 -14.47 -3.34 17.89
C ASP A 48 -14.12 -4.61 18.69
N CYS A 49 -13.16 -5.41 18.21
CA CYS A 49 -12.66 -6.58 18.94
C CYS A 49 -12.04 -6.20 20.29
N VAL A 50 -11.31 -5.09 20.37
CA VAL A 50 -10.68 -4.64 21.63
C VAL A 50 -11.70 -4.01 22.58
N ALA A 51 -12.67 -3.26 22.06
CA ALA A 51 -13.72 -2.62 22.86
C ALA A 51 -14.74 -3.64 23.41
N ASN A 52 -14.97 -4.74 22.70
CA ASN A 52 -15.86 -5.80 23.15
C ASN A 52 -15.21 -6.66 24.24
N LYS A 53 -15.64 -6.47 25.49
CA LYS A 53 -15.15 -7.22 26.67
C LYS A 53 -15.38 -8.73 26.62
N LYS A 54 -16.09 -9.25 25.61
CA LYS A 54 -16.31 -10.69 25.38
C LYS A 54 -15.40 -11.30 24.30
N SER A 55 -14.64 -10.49 23.57
CA SER A 55 -13.76 -11.01 22.51
C SER A 55 -12.60 -11.80 23.11
N GLU A 56 -12.31 -12.95 22.50
CA GLU A 56 -11.21 -13.79 22.93
C GLU A 56 -9.87 -13.18 22.48
N GLN A 57 -8.79 -13.48 23.21
CA GLN A 57 -7.45 -12.99 22.85
C GLN A 57 -7.01 -13.44 21.44
N ASN A 58 -7.51 -14.60 20.99
CA ASN A 58 -7.32 -15.09 19.63
C ASN A 58 -7.98 -14.18 18.58
N ASP A 59 -9.17 -13.62 18.85
CA ASP A 59 -9.86 -12.73 17.92
C ASP A 59 -9.10 -11.42 17.75
N ILE A 60 -8.58 -10.87 18.85
CA ILE A 60 -7.76 -9.66 18.85
C ILE A 60 -6.48 -9.90 18.05
N MET A 61 -5.82 -11.05 18.24
CA MET A 61 -4.62 -11.41 17.47
C MET A 61 -4.93 -11.57 15.98
N LEU A 62 -6.04 -12.22 15.63
CA LEU A 62 -6.48 -12.37 14.24
C LEU A 62 -6.75 -11.01 13.59
N ALA A 63 -7.38 -10.08 14.31
CA ALA A 63 -7.62 -8.72 13.83
C ALA A 63 -6.31 -7.95 13.61
N LYS A 64 -5.32 -8.08 14.52
CA LYS A 64 -3.97 -7.54 14.30
C LYS A 64 -3.31 -8.11 13.04
N TYR A 65 -3.37 -9.43 12.85
CA TYR A 65 -2.82 -10.07 11.64
C TYR A 65 -3.46 -9.52 10.36
N LYS A 66 -4.78 -9.30 10.36
CA LYS A 66 -5.48 -8.70 9.21
C LYS A 66 -4.98 -7.30 8.90
N ILE A 67 -4.74 -6.46 9.92
CA ILE A 67 -4.14 -5.12 9.76
C ILE A 67 -2.76 -5.24 9.13
N LEU A 68 -1.90 -6.11 9.67
CA LEU A 68 -0.53 -6.30 9.16
C LEU A 68 -0.51 -6.83 7.72
N THR A 69 -1.42 -7.74 7.35
CA THR A 69 -1.55 -8.20 5.96
C THR A 69 -1.99 -7.07 5.02
N ALA A 70 -2.91 -6.21 5.47
CA ALA A 70 -3.33 -5.05 4.68
C ALA A 70 -2.18 -4.06 4.49
N LEU A 71 -1.40 -3.84 5.54
CA LEU A 71 -0.24 -2.97 5.51
C LEU A 71 0.88 -3.55 4.62
N ASP A 72 1.07 -4.86 4.61
CA ASP A 72 2.02 -5.52 3.71
C ASP A 72 1.62 -5.33 2.25
N LEU A 73 0.33 -5.49 1.95
CA LEU A 73 -0.22 -5.22 0.63
C LEU A 73 -0.05 -3.74 0.24
N TYR A 74 -0.26 -2.82 1.17
CA TYR A 74 0.01 -1.40 0.97
C TYR A 74 1.47 -1.16 0.57
N TYR A 75 2.45 -1.73 1.30
CA TYR A 75 3.87 -1.56 0.97
C TYR A 75 4.28 -2.22 -0.35
N LYS A 76 3.63 -3.33 -0.74
CA LYS A 76 3.78 -3.92 -2.07
C LYS A 76 3.36 -2.93 -3.17
N TYR A 77 2.23 -2.25 -3.01
CA TYR A 77 1.74 -1.27 -3.98
C TYR A 77 2.53 0.04 -3.97
N TYR A 78 2.97 0.48 -2.79
CA TYR A 78 3.88 1.62 -2.62
C TYR A 78 5.18 1.40 -3.41
N LYS A 79 5.83 0.25 -3.22
CA LYS A 79 7.07 -0.13 -3.93
C LYS A 79 6.90 -0.11 -5.46
N ARG A 80 5.71 -0.49 -5.95
CA ARG A 80 5.36 -0.51 -7.38
C ARG A 80 4.90 0.86 -7.93
N ARG A 81 4.83 1.90 -7.10
CA ARG A 81 4.31 3.24 -7.48
C ARG A 81 2.87 3.17 -8.00
N TYR A 82 2.08 2.27 -7.43
CA TYR A 82 0.66 2.09 -7.73
C TYR A 82 -0.24 2.86 -6.74
N LEU A 83 0.36 3.62 -5.84
CA LEU A 83 -0.34 4.47 -4.87
C LEU A 83 -0.12 5.95 -5.16
N ASN A 84 -1.14 6.75 -4.84
CA ASN A 84 -1.09 8.20 -4.91
C ASN A 84 -0.13 8.72 -3.83
N LYS A 85 0.90 9.46 -4.24
CA LYS A 85 1.95 9.95 -3.34
C LYS A 85 1.41 10.84 -2.21
N LYS A 86 0.45 11.72 -2.48
CA LYS A 86 -0.09 12.65 -1.47
C LYS A 86 -0.71 11.87 -0.30
N ILE A 87 -1.56 10.90 -0.66
CA ILE A 87 -2.24 10.04 0.31
C ILE A 87 -1.25 9.16 1.07
N VAL A 88 -0.23 8.64 0.37
CA VAL A 88 0.85 7.88 1.01
C VAL A 88 1.55 8.71 2.08
N ASP A 89 1.88 9.96 1.77
CA ASP A 89 2.58 10.87 2.67
C ASP A 89 1.70 11.23 3.89
N GLU A 90 0.40 11.43 3.69
CA GLU A 90 -0.58 11.72 4.76
C GLU A 90 -0.74 10.55 5.75
N ASN A 91 -0.75 9.30 5.25
CA ASN A 91 -0.96 8.11 6.08
C ASN A 91 0.33 7.50 6.66
N ASN A 92 1.51 7.95 6.21
CA ASN A 92 2.79 7.31 6.52
C ASN A 92 3.10 7.29 8.03
N ALA A 93 2.69 8.33 8.76
CA ALA A 93 2.92 8.42 10.20
C ALA A 93 2.16 7.33 10.96
N MET A 94 0.86 7.19 10.68
CA MET A 94 0.00 6.16 11.28
C MET A 94 0.51 4.75 10.97
N TYR A 95 0.89 4.49 9.72
CA TYR A 95 1.42 3.18 9.33
C TYR A 95 2.76 2.84 9.98
N LYS A 96 3.60 3.84 10.22
CA LYS A 96 4.84 3.64 10.96
C LYS A 96 4.57 3.26 12.41
N GLU A 97 3.62 3.92 13.07
CA GLU A 97 3.20 3.58 14.43
C GLU A 97 2.71 2.13 14.53
N ILE A 98 1.83 1.70 13.61
CA ILE A 98 1.37 0.31 13.53
C ILE A 98 2.53 -0.68 13.37
N ILE A 99 3.55 -0.33 12.56
CA ILE A 99 4.75 -1.16 12.40
C ILE A 99 5.53 -1.26 13.71
N ASP A 100 5.76 -0.11 14.35
CA ASP A 100 6.57 -0.04 15.56
C ASP A 100 5.91 -0.83 16.71
N ASP A 101 4.59 -0.74 16.85
CA ASP A 101 3.79 -1.48 17.84
C ASP A 101 3.74 -2.99 17.62
N ASN A 102 4.00 -3.46 16.40
CA ASN A 102 3.89 -4.86 16.02
C ASN A 102 5.21 -5.43 15.47
N MET A 103 6.34 -4.77 15.78
CA MET A 103 7.66 -5.09 15.25
C MET A 103 8.08 -6.54 15.48
N ASP A 104 7.77 -7.09 16.67
CA ASP A 104 8.14 -8.46 17.03
C ASP A 104 7.37 -9.48 16.19
N ILE A 105 6.05 -9.30 16.05
CA ILE A 105 5.19 -10.14 15.19
C ILE A 105 5.68 -10.11 13.75
N ILE A 106 6.03 -8.92 13.24
CA ILE A 106 6.54 -8.75 11.87
C ILE A 106 7.86 -9.52 11.67
N LYS A 107 8.79 -9.44 12.63
CA LYS A 107 10.09 -10.13 12.56
C LYS A 107 9.95 -11.66 12.64
N GLU A 108 9.11 -12.15 13.53
CA GLU A 108 8.83 -13.58 13.67
C GLU A 108 8.18 -14.15 12.41
N ASN A 109 7.33 -13.36 11.75
CA ASN A 109 6.55 -13.76 10.57
C ASN A 109 7.02 -13.08 9.28
N LYS A 110 8.34 -12.88 9.12
CA LYS A 110 8.95 -12.13 8.00
C LYS A 110 8.55 -12.61 6.60
N GLU A 111 8.23 -13.90 6.45
CA GLU A 111 7.81 -14.46 5.16
C GLU A 111 6.39 -14.03 4.78
N ILE A 112 5.52 -13.86 5.79
CA ILE A 112 4.15 -13.37 5.61
C ILE A 112 4.15 -11.85 5.38
N PHE A 113 4.97 -11.12 6.14
CA PHE A 113 5.04 -9.65 6.12
C PHE A 113 6.29 -9.11 5.42
N ASN A 114 6.66 -9.73 4.31
CA ASN A 114 7.91 -9.47 3.60
C ASN A 114 8.04 -8.02 3.10
N ASN A 115 6.98 -7.41 2.59
CA ASN A 115 7.05 -6.05 2.05
C ASN A 115 7.24 -5.01 3.17
N ILE A 116 6.60 -5.21 4.33
CA ILE A 116 6.84 -4.40 5.53
C ILE A 116 8.28 -4.60 6.00
N TYR A 117 8.71 -5.85 6.11
CA TYR A 117 10.05 -6.17 6.59
C TYR A 117 11.16 -5.56 5.71
N GLU A 118 11.01 -5.66 4.39
CA GLU A 118 11.91 -5.01 3.43
C GLU A 118 11.90 -3.48 3.55
N TYR A 119 10.73 -2.87 3.79
CA TYR A 119 10.63 -1.43 4.04
C TYR A 119 11.41 -1.01 5.29
N ILE A 120 11.26 -1.72 6.41
CA ILE A 120 11.99 -1.47 7.66
C ILE A 120 13.50 -1.58 7.43
N LYS A 121 13.94 -2.62 6.71
CA LYS A 121 15.35 -2.85 6.38
C LYS A 121 15.95 -1.72 5.53
N GLN A 122 15.21 -1.23 4.53
CA GLN A 122 15.66 -0.12 3.68
C GLN A 122 15.78 1.19 4.47
N LYS A 123 14.80 1.49 5.33
CA LYS A 123 14.80 2.70 6.18
C LYS A 123 15.93 2.69 7.21
N SER A 124 16.15 1.56 7.89
CA SER A 124 17.24 1.40 8.86
C SER A 124 18.63 1.49 8.23
N PHE A 125 18.79 1.04 6.97
CA PHE A 125 20.04 1.18 6.24
C PHE A 125 20.36 2.63 5.85
N ASN A 126 19.35 3.42 5.50
CA ASN A 126 19.53 4.83 5.14
C ASN A 126 19.88 5.72 6.34
N LEU A 127 19.40 5.38 7.54
CA LEU A 127 19.78 6.08 8.77
C LEU A 127 21.26 5.88 9.15
N LYS A 128 21.88 4.76 8.75
CA LYS A 128 23.31 4.48 9.00
C LYS A 128 24.28 5.17 8.06
N LYS A 129 23.80 5.75 6.95
CA LYS A 129 24.64 6.43 5.94
C LYS A 129 24.61 7.96 6.02
N GLY A 130 23.78 8.53 6.89
CA GLY A 130 23.58 9.98 7.03
C GLY A 130 23.92 10.53 8.42
N GLY A 131 24.72 9.80 9.20
CA GLY A 131 25.22 10.21 10.52
C GLY A 131 26.71 10.46 10.49
#